data_AF-A0A921MUJ7-F1
#
_entry.id   AF-A0A921MUJ7-F1
#
_cell.length_a   1.000
_cell.length_b   1.000
_cell.length_c   1.000
_cell.angle_alpha   90.00
_cell.angle_beta   90.00
_cell.angle_gamma   90.00
#
_symmetry.space_group_name_H-M   'P 1'
#
loop_
_entity.id
_entity.type
_entity.pdbx_description
1 polymer ?
#
loop_
_entity_poly.entity_id
_entity_poly.type
_entity_poly.pdbx_seq_one_letter_code
_entity_poly.pdbx_strand_id
1 'polypeptide(L)'
;MAQVRVYNLGYDPETGVGELLHTTSVRHAFGMIRREVADPVELTIIEDRIVPTALELTRELSGAWVEGAGQRSVGFSYRAVHERDHWTCAYCGRSVSKTPACEALLATVDHILPVSRGGPSSWTNLVSACKECNNRKAARTPEEAGMPLRVAPYDPALSYRVGGHVERLPALVGA
;
A
#
# COMPACT_ATOMS: atom_id res chain seq x y z
N MET A 1 0.47 24.83 1.85
CA MET A 1 -0.29 24.36 3.04
C MET A 1 0.68 23.65 3.95
N ALA A 2 0.71 23.96 5.25
CA ALA A 2 1.56 23.23 6.18
C ALA A 2 1.16 21.74 6.19
N GLN A 3 2.17 20.86 6.09
CA GLN A 3 1.99 19.40 6.14
C GLN A 3 2.48 18.89 7.49
N VAL A 4 1.75 17.92 8.04
CA VAL A 4 2.05 17.27 9.33
C VAL A 4 2.53 15.86 9.05
N ARG A 5 3.68 15.48 9.62
CA ARG A 5 4.24 14.13 9.51
C ARG A 5 3.54 13.20 10.50
N VAL A 6 3.24 11.96 10.11
CA VAL A 6 2.62 10.96 10.98
C VAL A 6 3.53 9.75 11.04
N TYR A 7 4.04 9.48 12.23
CA TYR A 7 4.95 8.39 12.53
C TYR A 7 4.23 7.23 13.23
N ASN A 8 4.77 6.02 13.08
CA ASN A 8 4.41 4.89 13.93
C ASN A 8 4.86 5.14 15.38
N LEU A 9 4.33 4.38 16.33
CA LEU A 9 4.76 4.43 17.73
C LEU A 9 6.25 4.04 17.83
N GLY A 10 7.02 4.80 18.61
CA GLY A 10 8.47 4.70 18.73
C GLY A 10 9.24 5.81 18.01
N TYR A 11 8.59 6.91 17.62
CA TYR A 11 9.27 8.08 17.07
C TYR A 11 9.91 8.92 18.19
N ASP A 12 11.21 9.15 18.06
CA ASP A 12 11.99 9.99 18.93
C ASP A 12 12.19 11.38 18.30
N PRO A 13 11.57 12.45 18.84
CA PRO A 13 11.71 13.81 18.31
C PRO A 13 13.09 14.43 18.58
N GLU A 14 13.87 13.94 19.55
CA GLU A 14 15.20 14.47 19.85
C GLU A 14 16.25 13.95 18.84
N THR A 15 16.16 12.67 18.48
CA THR A 15 17.07 12.05 17.51
C THR A 15 16.54 12.06 16.07
N GLY A 16 15.23 12.29 15.90
CA GLY A 16 14.54 12.25 14.62
C GLY A 16 14.33 10.83 14.07
N VAL A 17 14.62 9.80 14.87
CA VAL A 17 14.50 8.39 14.50
C VAL A 17 13.06 7.93 14.69
N GLY A 18 12.47 7.36 13.65
CA GLY A 18 11.16 6.70 13.72
C GLY A 18 10.58 6.39 12.34
N GLU A 19 9.60 5.50 12.30
CA GLU A 19 8.97 5.07 11.05
C GLU A 19 7.94 6.11 10.58
N LEU A 20 8.27 6.88 9.55
CA LEU A 20 7.31 7.79 8.93
C LEU A 20 6.29 6.99 8.09
N LEU A 21 5.03 7.02 8.50
CA LEU A 21 3.95 6.33 7.80
C LEU A 21 3.43 7.14 6.61
N HIS A 22 3.09 8.41 6.84
CA HIS A 22 2.61 9.33 5.80
C HIS A 22 2.64 10.79 6.27
N THR A 23 2.27 11.71 5.37
CA THR A 23 2.04 13.13 5.69
C THR A 23 0.58 13.50 5.48
N THR A 24 0.03 14.38 6.32
CA THR A 24 -1.37 14.81 6.26
C THR A 24 -1.52 16.34 6.40
N SER A 25 -2.75 16.84 6.24
CA SER A 25 -3.06 18.27 6.45
C SER A 25 -3.24 18.60 7.94
N VAL A 26 -2.96 19.84 8.34
CA VAL A 26 -3.21 20.33 9.72
C VAL A 26 -4.65 20.04 10.18
N ARG A 27 -5.65 20.22 9.29
CA ARG A 27 -7.06 19.92 9.60
C ARG A 27 -7.27 18.45 9.94
N HIS A 28 -6.67 17.54 9.18
CA HIS A 28 -6.80 16.11 9.41
C HIS A 28 -6.04 15.68 10.67
N ALA A 29 -4.84 16.24 10.91
CA ALA A 29 -4.05 16.02 12.11
C ALA A 29 -4.84 16.32 13.40
N PHE A 30 -5.51 17.47 13.48
CA PHE A 30 -6.42 17.76 14.60
C PHE A 30 -7.57 16.76 14.73
N GLY A 31 -8.05 16.24 13.60
CA GLY A 31 -9.04 15.17 13.58
C GLY A 31 -8.53 13.82 14.11
N MET A 32 -7.22 13.55 14.01
CA MET A 32 -6.58 12.36 14.59
C MET A 32 -6.37 12.55 16.10
N ILE A 33 -5.86 13.72 16.52
CA ILE A 33 -5.66 14.07 17.94
C ILE A 33 -6.98 14.02 18.70
N ARG A 34 -8.03 14.66 18.17
CA ARG A 34 -9.35 14.69 18.83
C ARG A 34 -10.00 13.30 18.95
N ARG A 35 -9.63 12.37 18.07
CA ARG A 35 -10.08 10.97 18.11
C ARG A 35 -9.11 10.06 18.86
N GLU A 36 -8.07 10.62 19.47
CA GLU A 36 -7.06 9.90 20.25
C GLU A 36 -6.36 8.79 19.43
N VAL A 37 -6.22 9.01 18.12
CA VAL A 37 -5.54 8.09 17.20
C VAL A 37 -4.04 8.37 17.14
N ALA A 38 -3.64 9.59 17.43
CA ALA A 38 -2.26 10.04 17.37
C ALA A 38 -2.02 11.20 18.32
N ASP A 39 -0.88 11.20 18.97
CA ASP A 39 -0.42 12.25 19.86
C ASP A 39 0.52 13.21 19.14
N PRO A 40 0.44 14.53 19.41
CA PRO A 40 1.39 15.47 18.88
C PRO A 40 2.75 15.30 19.55
N VAL A 41 3.78 15.06 18.75
CA VAL A 41 5.17 14.87 19.21
C VAL A 41 6.07 16.05 18.85
N GLU A 42 5.67 16.85 17.86
CA GLU A 42 6.26 18.16 17.59
C GLU A 42 5.18 19.21 17.37
N LEU A 43 5.38 20.39 17.95
CA LEU A 43 4.48 21.53 17.85
C LEU A 43 5.25 22.78 17.44
N THR A 44 4.59 23.67 16.72
CA THR A 44 5.10 25.01 16.40
C THR A 44 4.00 26.06 16.56
N ILE A 45 4.38 27.32 16.63
CA ILE A 45 3.45 28.45 16.71
C ILE A 45 3.45 29.16 15.35
N ILE A 46 2.28 29.24 14.72
CA ILE A 46 2.06 30.01 13.50
C ILE A 46 0.95 31.00 13.79
N GLU A 47 1.22 32.31 13.67
CA GLU A 47 0.21 33.36 13.83
C GLU A 47 -0.62 33.19 15.12
N ASP A 48 0.06 33.00 16.25
CA ASP A 48 -0.51 32.78 17.58
C ASP A 48 -1.35 31.49 17.74
N ARG A 49 -1.20 30.54 16.82
CA ARG A 49 -1.83 29.22 16.90
C ARG A 49 -0.79 28.12 17.05
N ILE A 50 -0.99 27.28 18.06
CA ILE A 50 -0.21 26.03 18.22
C ILE A 50 -0.68 25.05 17.15
N VAL A 51 0.22 24.60 16.30
CA VAL A 51 -0.05 23.62 15.24
C VAL A 51 0.95 22.47 15.31
N PRO A 52 0.51 21.22 15.10
CA PRO A 52 1.41 20.09 15.05
C PRO A 52 2.21 20.06 13.75
N THR A 53 3.49 19.71 13.84
CA THR A 53 4.38 19.44 12.69
C THR A 53 4.68 17.94 12.55
N ALA A 54 4.59 17.20 13.65
CA ALA A 54 4.65 15.75 13.68
C ALA A 54 3.68 15.16 14.70
N LEU A 55 3.06 14.05 14.33
CA LEU A 55 2.27 13.19 15.20
C LEU A 55 2.91 11.80 15.28
N GLU A 56 2.76 11.15 16.41
CA GLU A 56 3.03 9.73 16.61
C GLU A 56 1.70 9.03 16.86
N LEU A 57 1.50 7.82 16.33
CA LEU A 57 0.29 7.06 16.65
C LEU A 57 0.28 6.64 18.12
N THR A 58 -0.89 6.73 18.77
CA THR A 58 -1.07 6.33 20.18
C THR A 58 -0.86 4.83 20.41
N ARG A 59 -0.81 4.06 19.31
CA ARG A 59 -0.56 2.63 19.29
C ARG A 59 0.37 2.32 18.14
N GLU A 60 1.30 1.40 18.39
CA GLU A 60 2.13 0.85 17.34
C GLU A 60 1.22 0.17 16.32
N LEU A 61 1.31 0.63 15.09
CA LEU A 61 0.93 -0.16 13.94
C LEU A 61 2.06 -1.17 13.70
N SER A 62 2.18 -2.14 14.59
CA SER A 62 2.71 -3.44 14.20
C SER A 62 1.61 -4.15 13.41
N GLY A 63 1.96 -5.03 12.48
CA GLY A 63 1.05 -5.64 11.49
C GLY A 63 -0.12 -6.49 12.03
N ALA A 64 -0.61 -6.26 13.25
CA ALA A 64 -1.72 -6.94 13.90
C ALA A 64 -3.03 -6.10 13.85
N TRP A 65 -3.60 -5.94 12.65
CA TRP A 65 -5.05 -5.71 12.50
C TRP A 65 -5.78 -7.04 12.24
N VAL A 66 -5.55 -8.10 13.04
CA VAL A 66 -6.37 -9.32 12.92
C VAL A 66 -6.47 -10.08 14.26
N GLU A 67 -7.35 -9.61 15.15
CA GLU A 67 -8.17 -10.56 15.94
C GLU A 67 -9.64 -10.13 15.85
N GLY A 68 -10.30 -10.66 14.82
CA GLY A 68 -11.68 -11.13 14.94
C GLY A 68 -12.81 -10.16 15.29
N ALA A 69 -12.80 -8.88 14.93
CA ALA A 69 -14.02 -8.05 15.03
C ALA A 69 -14.00 -6.80 14.15
N GLY A 70 -14.16 -6.98 12.84
CA GLY A 70 -14.45 -5.88 11.94
C GLY A 70 -14.10 -6.23 10.51
N GLN A 71 -15.08 -6.71 9.76
CA GLN A 71 -15.00 -6.97 8.32
C GLN A 71 -14.54 -5.73 7.54
N ARG A 72 -13.23 -5.53 7.43
CA ARG A 72 -12.58 -4.90 6.28
C ARG A 72 -11.28 -5.65 6.02
N SER A 73 -11.40 -6.95 5.70
CA SER A 73 -10.50 -7.52 4.70
C SER A 73 -10.36 -6.48 3.61
N VAL A 74 -9.14 -6.12 3.18
CA VAL A 74 -8.99 -5.30 1.97
C VAL A 74 -9.86 -5.97 0.91
N GLY A 75 -11.01 -5.37 0.62
CA GLY A 75 -12.07 -6.06 -0.11
C GLY A 75 -11.48 -6.44 -1.45
N PHE A 76 -11.43 -7.74 -1.73
CA PHE A 76 -10.79 -8.22 -2.94
C PHE A 76 -11.49 -7.55 -4.13
N SER A 77 -10.74 -6.69 -4.82
CA SER A 77 -11.23 -5.89 -5.94
C SER A 77 -10.06 -5.54 -6.84
N TYR A 78 -10.32 -5.33 -8.13
CA TYR A 78 -9.28 -4.91 -9.07
C TYR A 78 -8.62 -3.59 -8.69
N ARG A 79 -9.37 -2.68 -8.04
CA ARG A 79 -8.81 -1.47 -7.46
C ARG A 79 -7.78 -1.79 -6.38
N ALA A 80 -8.09 -2.71 -5.49
CA ALA A 80 -7.19 -3.08 -4.40
C ALA A 80 -5.92 -3.80 -4.90
N VAL A 81 -5.98 -4.53 -6.02
CA VAL A 81 -4.79 -5.06 -6.71
C VAL A 81 -3.88 -3.92 -7.19
N HIS A 82 -4.43 -2.88 -7.80
CA HIS A 82 -3.63 -1.70 -8.18
C HIS A 82 -3.03 -0.98 -6.98
N GLU A 83 -3.78 -0.86 -5.89
CA GLU A 83 -3.28 -0.23 -4.65
C GLU A 83 -2.13 -1.04 -4.03
N ARG A 84 -2.26 -2.36 -3.96
CA ARG A 84 -1.17 -3.27 -3.52
C ARG A 84 0.09 -3.12 -4.38
N ASP A 85 -0.09 -2.94 -5.69
CA ASP A 85 1.03 -2.82 -6.64
C ASP A 85 1.46 -1.37 -6.88
N HIS A 86 1.04 -0.44 -6.02
CA HIS A 86 1.37 1.00 -6.09
C HIS A 86 1.12 1.59 -7.48
N TRP A 87 0.01 1.20 -8.11
CA TRP A 87 -0.36 1.63 -9.46
C TRP A 87 0.77 1.46 -10.48
N THR A 88 1.56 0.40 -10.35
CA THR A 88 2.69 0.10 -11.21
C THR A 88 2.43 -1.17 -12.00
N CYS A 89 2.80 -1.19 -13.28
CA CYS A 89 2.69 -2.36 -14.12
C CYS A 89 3.73 -3.41 -13.69
N ALA A 90 3.29 -4.61 -13.33
CA ALA A 90 4.15 -5.70 -12.88
C ALA A 90 5.14 -6.18 -13.95
N TYR A 91 4.89 -5.91 -15.23
CA TYR A 91 5.75 -6.33 -16.34
C TYR A 91 6.78 -5.28 -16.74
N CYS A 92 6.35 -4.05 -17.01
CA CYS A 92 7.24 -2.99 -17.51
C CYS A 92 7.73 -2.02 -16.43
N GLY A 93 7.13 -2.03 -15.23
CA GLY A 93 7.49 -1.14 -14.13
C GLY A 93 7.01 0.31 -14.30
N ARG A 94 6.27 0.62 -15.37
CA ARG A 94 5.70 1.96 -15.57
C ARG A 94 4.45 2.16 -14.72
N SER A 95 4.22 3.39 -14.29
CA SER A 95 2.98 3.79 -13.61
C SER A 95 1.78 3.66 -14.55
N VAL A 96 0.68 3.18 -14.01
CA VAL A 96 -0.61 3.03 -14.69
C VAL A 96 -1.67 3.86 -13.99
N SER A 97 -2.68 4.31 -14.73
CA SER A 97 -3.81 5.02 -14.15
C SER A 97 -5.09 4.77 -14.95
N LYS A 98 -6.24 5.17 -14.40
CA LYS A 98 -7.52 5.09 -15.13
C LYS A 98 -7.64 6.15 -16.23
N THR A 99 -6.87 7.23 -16.13
CA THR A 99 -6.85 8.36 -17.06
C THR A 99 -5.40 8.70 -17.42
N PRO A 100 -4.68 7.81 -18.12
CA PRO A 100 -3.29 8.03 -18.47
C PRO A 100 -3.18 8.99 -19.67
N ALA A 101 -1.99 9.56 -19.87
CA ALA A 101 -1.68 10.35 -21.07
C ALA A 101 -1.67 9.52 -22.37
N CYS A 102 -1.49 8.20 -22.26
CA CYS A 102 -1.43 7.28 -23.38
C CYS A 102 -2.24 6.02 -23.06
N GLU A 103 -3.03 5.54 -24.02
CA GLU A 103 -3.86 4.34 -23.89
C GLU A 103 -3.06 3.08 -23.53
N ALA A 104 -1.80 2.99 -23.98
CA ALA A 104 -0.89 1.91 -23.63
C ALA A 104 -0.66 1.76 -22.10
N LEU A 105 -0.78 2.86 -21.35
CA LEU A 105 -0.60 2.94 -19.90
C LEU A 105 -1.91 2.84 -19.10
N LEU A 106 -3.04 2.53 -19.77
CA LEU A 106 -4.31 2.35 -19.08
C LEU A 106 -4.21 1.20 -18.08
N ALA A 107 -4.63 1.47 -16.85
CA ALA A 107 -4.64 0.52 -15.76
C ALA A 107 -5.59 -0.64 -16.06
N THR A 108 -5.05 -1.85 -16.03
CA THR A 108 -5.77 -3.12 -16.18
C THR A 108 -5.28 -4.12 -15.14
N VAL A 109 -6.08 -5.13 -14.84
CA VAL A 109 -5.65 -6.26 -14.01
C VAL A 109 -5.46 -7.46 -14.91
N ASP A 110 -4.35 -8.18 -14.72
CA ASP A 110 -4.01 -9.38 -15.47
C ASP A 110 -3.89 -10.59 -14.54
N HIS A 111 -4.30 -11.75 -15.06
CA HIS A 111 -4.17 -13.04 -14.40
C HIS A 111 -2.88 -13.71 -14.84
N ILE A 112 -1.97 -13.98 -13.89
CA ILE A 112 -0.69 -14.66 -14.14
C ILE A 112 -0.92 -16.00 -14.84
N LEU A 113 -1.71 -16.89 -14.24
CA LEU A 113 -2.33 -18.01 -14.92
C LEU A 113 -3.62 -17.52 -15.58
N PRO A 114 -3.76 -17.56 -16.91
CA PRO A 114 -4.95 -17.05 -17.59
C PRO A 114 -6.24 -17.75 -17.15
N VAL A 115 -7.35 -17.01 -17.13
CA VAL A 115 -8.69 -17.54 -16.80
C VAL A 115 -9.08 -18.70 -17.71
N SER A 116 -8.74 -18.64 -19.00
CA SER A 116 -9.01 -19.71 -19.97
C SER A 116 -8.31 -21.04 -19.64
N ARG A 117 -7.32 -21.01 -18.74
CA ARG A 117 -6.59 -22.18 -18.24
C ARG A 117 -6.87 -22.47 -16.75
N GLY A 118 -7.97 -21.95 -16.21
CA GLY A 118 -8.40 -22.19 -14.83
C GLY A 118 -7.73 -21.29 -13.79
N GLY A 119 -7.11 -20.18 -14.20
CA GLY A 119 -6.51 -19.22 -13.28
C GLY A 119 -7.51 -18.58 -12.31
N PRO A 120 -7.30 -18.66 -10.99
CA PRO A 120 -8.22 -18.08 -10.01
C PRO A 120 -8.09 -16.57 -9.95
N SER A 121 -9.20 -15.87 -9.68
CA SER A 121 -9.16 -14.45 -9.28
C SER A 121 -8.77 -14.38 -7.80
N SER A 122 -7.47 -14.35 -7.53
CA SER A 122 -6.89 -14.32 -6.18
C SER A 122 -5.74 -13.33 -6.11
N TRP A 123 -5.35 -12.92 -4.90
CA TRP A 123 -4.23 -12.01 -4.69
C TRP A 123 -2.94 -12.51 -5.31
N THR A 124 -2.63 -13.80 -5.20
CA THR A 124 -1.39 -14.38 -5.72
C THR A 124 -1.41 -14.63 -7.22
N ASN A 125 -2.57 -14.56 -7.88
CA ASN A 125 -2.69 -14.77 -9.33
C ASN A 125 -3.02 -13.47 -10.10
N LEU A 126 -3.38 -12.38 -9.42
CA LEU A 126 -3.68 -11.10 -10.05
C LEU A 126 -2.55 -10.09 -9.84
N VAL A 127 -2.24 -9.33 -10.89
CA VAL A 127 -1.29 -8.21 -10.85
C VAL A 127 -1.82 -6.99 -11.58
N SER A 128 -1.36 -5.82 -11.14
CA SER A 128 -1.54 -4.57 -11.88
C SER A 128 -0.72 -4.60 -13.18
N ALA A 129 -1.36 -4.30 -14.31
CA ALA A 129 -0.74 -4.29 -15.63
C ALA A 129 -1.22 -3.09 -16.47
N CYS A 130 -0.35 -2.60 -17.35
CA CYS A 130 -0.78 -1.64 -18.37
C CYS A 130 -1.44 -2.39 -19.54
N LYS A 131 -2.36 -1.73 -20.27
CA LYS A 131 -3.07 -2.31 -21.41
C LYS A 131 -2.13 -2.95 -22.45
N GLU A 132 -1.02 -2.29 -22.76
CA GLU A 132 -0.02 -2.80 -23.71
C GLU A 132 0.59 -4.13 -23.26
N CYS A 133 1.06 -4.22 -22.01
CA CYS A 133 1.65 -5.44 -21.47
C CYS A 133 0.61 -6.56 -21.32
N ASN A 134 -0.60 -6.23 -20.86
CA ASN A 134 -1.68 -7.21 -20.71
C ASN A 134 -2.05 -7.83 -22.07
N ASN A 135 -2.21 -7.00 -23.11
CA ASN A 135 -2.45 -7.46 -24.48
C ASN A 135 -1.29 -8.28 -25.03
N ARG A 136 -0.04 -7.87 -24.75
CA ARG A 136 1.15 -8.62 -25.18
C ARG A 136 1.18 -10.00 -24.53
N LYS A 137 0.87 -10.14 -23.24
CA LYS A 137 0.84 -11.44 -22.56
C LYS A 137 -0.29 -12.31 -23.12
N ALA A 138 -1.50 -11.77 -23.21
CA ALA A 138 -2.70 -12.46 -23.66
C ALA A 138 -2.96 -13.76 -22.86
N ALA A 139 -3.39 -14.84 -23.52
CA ALA A 139 -3.72 -16.13 -22.91
C ALA A 139 -2.49 -17.01 -22.58
N ARG A 140 -1.34 -16.40 -22.29
CA ARG A 140 -0.08 -17.05 -21.94
C ARG A 140 0.31 -16.76 -20.48
N THR A 141 1.14 -17.60 -19.90
CA THR A 141 1.83 -17.26 -18.63
C THR A 141 2.94 -16.22 -18.87
N PRO A 142 3.42 -15.53 -17.82
CA PRO A 142 4.58 -14.63 -17.93
C PRO A 142 5.79 -15.30 -18.59
N GLU A 143 6.05 -16.56 -18.28
CA GLU A 143 7.17 -17.34 -18.81
C GLU A 143 6.99 -17.60 -20.31
N GLU A 144 5.81 -18.06 -20.72
CA GLU A 144 5.46 -18.31 -22.13
C GLU A 144 5.48 -17.03 -22.98
N ALA A 145 5.19 -15.88 -22.38
CA ALA A 145 5.22 -14.59 -23.06
C ALA A 145 6.62 -13.94 -23.07
N GLY A 146 7.60 -14.48 -22.35
CA GLY A 146 8.90 -13.86 -22.14
C GLY A 146 8.78 -12.52 -21.39
N MET A 147 7.85 -12.45 -20.43
CA MET A 147 7.48 -11.24 -19.70
C MET A 147 7.61 -11.49 -18.19
N PRO A 148 8.84 -11.57 -17.65
CA PRO A 148 9.04 -11.84 -16.23
C PRO A 148 8.37 -10.75 -15.39
N LEU A 149 7.74 -11.17 -14.29
CA LEU A 149 7.20 -10.25 -13.31
C LEU A 149 8.36 -9.54 -12.60
N ARG A 150 8.27 -8.22 -12.51
CA ARG A 150 9.22 -7.38 -11.76
C ARG A 150 8.95 -7.41 -10.26
N VAL A 151 7.76 -7.87 -9.87
CA VAL A 151 7.30 -7.88 -8.49
C VAL A 151 6.50 -9.16 -8.25
N ALA A 152 6.73 -9.82 -7.11
CA ALA A 152 5.95 -10.97 -6.71
C ALA A 152 4.56 -10.53 -6.20
N PRO A 153 3.47 -11.12 -6.70
CA PRO A 153 2.15 -10.92 -6.13
C PRO A 153 2.09 -11.54 -4.74
N TYR A 154 1.35 -10.91 -3.84
CA TYR A 154 1.21 -11.38 -2.47
C TYR A 154 -0.19 -11.10 -1.96
N ASP A 155 -0.60 -11.83 -0.93
CA ASP A 155 -1.85 -11.59 -0.22
C ASP A 155 -1.59 -10.59 0.92
N PRO A 156 -2.16 -9.37 0.86
CA PRO A 156 -2.01 -8.38 1.91
C PRO A 156 -2.51 -8.84 3.29
N ALA A 157 -3.35 -9.89 3.36
CA ALA A 157 -3.78 -10.48 4.62
C ALA A 157 -2.72 -11.40 5.26
N LEU A 158 -1.73 -11.87 4.49
CA LEU A 158 -0.73 -12.85 4.93
C LEU A 158 0.71 -12.36 4.81
N SER A 159 0.95 -11.24 4.14
CA SER A 159 2.28 -10.76 3.76
C SER A 159 2.30 -9.27 3.44
N TYR A 160 3.48 -8.66 3.49
CA TYR A 160 3.71 -7.24 3.20
C TYR A 160 4.98 -7.05 2.38
N ARG A 161 5.15 -5.84 1.78
CA ARG A 161 6.30 -5.54 0.91
C ARG A 161 7.22 -4.51 1.58
N VAL A 162 8.48 -4.87 1.82
CA VAL A 162 9.54 -3.98 2.32
C VAL A 162 10.72 -4.01 1.36
N GLY A 163 11.20 -2.83 0.93
CA GLY A 163 12.39 -2.73 0.08
C GLY A 163 12.30 -3.50 -1.25
N GLY A 164 11.10 -3.84 -1.73
CA GLY A 164 10.89 -4.64 -2.94
C GLY A 164 10.77 -6.16 -2.71
N HIS A 165 10.97 -6.63 -1.48
CA HIS A 165 10.81 -8.04 -1.09
C HIS A 165 9.42 -8.27 -0.47
N VAL A 166 8.84 -9.46 -0.71
CA VAL A 166 7.60 -9.90 -0.04
C VAL A 166 7.99 -10.70 1.19
N GLU A 167 7.61 -10.20 2.36
CA GLU A 167 7.82 -10.87 3.63
C GLU A 167 6.50 -11.45 4.13
N ARG A 168 6.55 -12.70 4.62
CA ARG A 168 5.41 -13.31 5.28
C ARG A 168 5.18 -12.57 6.59
N LEU A 169 3.93 -12.30 6.93
CA LEU A 169 3.61 -11.82 8.27
C LEU A 169 4.14 -12.84 9.28
N PRO A 170 4.86 -12.41 10.34
CA PRO A 170 5.38 -13.31 11.34
C PRO A 170 4.23 -14.10 11.97
N ALA A 171 4.39 -15.42 12.07
CA ALA A 171 3.48 -16.23 12.86
C ALA A 171 3.72 -15.91 14.33
N LEU A 172 2.71 -15.40 15.02
CA LEU A 172 2.76 -15.22 16.46
C LEU A 172 2.85 -16.62 17.09
N VAL A 173 4.01 -16.95 17.67
CA VAL A 173 4.10 -18.07 18.60
C VAL A 173 3.31 -17.64 19.83
N GLY A 174 2.17 -18.30 20.06
CA GLY A 174 1.20 -17.91 21.08
C GLY A 174 1.83 -17.77 22.48
N ALA A 175 1.37 -16.76 23.21
CA ALA A 175 1.55 -16.63 24.66
C ALA A 175 0.36 -17.25 25.39
#